data_AF-A0A3D3TDN1-F1
#
_entry.id   AF-A0A3D3TDN1-F1
#
_cell.length_a   1.000
_cell.length_b   1.000
_cell.length_c   1.000
_cell.angle_alpha   90.00
_cell.angle_beta   90.00
_cell.angle_gamma   90.00
#
_symmetry.space_group_name_H-M   'P 1'
#
loop_
_entity.id
_entity.type
_entity.pdbx_description
1 polymer ?
#
loop_
_entity_poly.entity_id
_entity_poly.type
_entity_poly.pdbx_seq_one_letter_code
_entity_poly.pdbx_strand_id
1 'polypeptide(L)'
;MIDKMIKQFRGVFVLSLLFAVLTLIADALYNLKVIPADNPVLERWGIIITLFGIFGALKVFHPTLKKSEKVNKETALKKYASKYYLRLFFLLAIYIFNLVSLHVTGIKNFIFLGIITIFALLFCAPNKENIENETQVNPD
;
A
#
# COMPACT_ATOMS: atom_id res chain seq x y z
N MET A 1 -25.39 0.88 0.21
CA MET A 1 -24.33 1.42 -0.69
C MET A 1 -22.95 1.34 -0.04
N ILE A 2 -22.78 1.86 1.18
CA ILE A 2 -21.53 1.79 1.96
C ILE A 2 -21.06 0.34 2.19
N ASP A 3 -21.95 -0.59 2.55
CA ASP A 3 -21.56 -2.01 2.75
C ASP A 3 -20.98 -2.69 1.50
N LYS A 4 -21.54 -2.37 0.31
CA LYS A 4 -21.02 -2.88 -0.96
C LYS A 4 -19.60 -2.36 -1.22
N MET A 5 -19.36 -1.09 -0.91
CA MET A 5 -18.06 -0.44 -1.09
C MET A 5 -17.01 -0.95 -0.10
N ILE A 6 -17.39 -1.16 1.16
CA ILE A 6 -16.51 -1.79 2.16
C ILE A 6 -16.14 -3.20 1.74
N LYS A 7 -17.10 -3.99 1.22
CA LYS A 7 -16.82 -5.33 0.70
C LYS A 7 -15.81 -5.29 -0.45
N GLN A 8 -15.93 -4.30 -1.34
CA GLN A 8 -14.96 -4.07 -2.42
C GLN A 8 -13.57 -3.68 -1.88
N PHE A 9 -13.49 -2.71 -0.95
CA PHE A 9 -12.22 -2.31 -0.35
C PHE A 9 -11.54 -3.47 0.37
N ARG A 10 -12.30 -4.27 1.12
CA ARG A 10 -11.79 -5.47 1.79
C ARG A 10 -11.30 -6.50 0.79
N GLY A 11 -12.03 -6.71 -0.31
CA GLY A 11 -11.61 -7.61 -1.38
C GLY A 11 -10.28 -7.18 -2.01
N VAL A 12 -10.15 -5.91 -2.39
CA VAL A 12 -8.90 -5.36 -2.97
C VAL A 12 -7.76 -5.41 -1.96
N PHE A 13 -8.01 -5.03 -0.70
CA PHE A 13 -7.01 -5.12 0.37
C PHE A 13 -6.50 -6.55 0.58
N VAL A 14 -7.41 -7.52 0.71
CA VAL A 14 -7.03 -8.93 0.89
C VAL A 14 -6.29 -9.45 -0.34
N LEU A 15 -6.70 -9.08 -1.55
CA LEU A 15 -6.01 -9.47 -2.78
C LEU A 15 -4.58 -8.90 -2.82
N SER A 16 -4.40 -7.61 -2.50
CA SER A 16 -3.08 -6.97 -2.44
C SER A 16 -2.19 -7.60 -1.37
N LEU A 17 -2.75 -7.92 -0.20
CA LEU A 17 -2.03 -8.58 0.88
C LEU A 17 -1.62 -10.01 0.50
N LEU A 18 -2.54 -10.79 -0.05
CA LEU A 18 -2.26 -12.14 -0.52
C LEU A 18 -1.22 -12.14 -1.62
N PHE A 19 -1.31 -11.21 -2.58
CA PHE A 19 -0.30 -11.07 -3.62
C PHE A 19 1.09 -10.81 -3.02
N ALA A 20 1.21 -9.85 -2.09
CA ALA A 20 2.50 -9.53 -1.48
C ALA A 20 3.04 -10.71 -0.65
N VAL A 21 2.21 -11.36 0.16
CA VAL A 21 2.63 -12.51 0.99
C VAL A 21 3.00 -13.71 0.12
N LEU A 22 2.18 -14.08 -0.86
CA LEU A 22 2.43 -15.24 -1.72
C LEU A 22 3.68 -15.07 -2.57
N THR A 23 3.92 -13.87 -3.12
CA THR A 23 5.13 -13.61 -3.91
C THR A 23 6.39 -13.66 -3.05
N LEU A 24 6.35 -13.14 -1.82
CA LEU A 24 7.49 -13.23 -0.90
C LEU A 24 7.76 -14.68 -0.46
N ILE A 25 6.71 -15.45 -0.16
CA ILE A 25 6.84 -16.87 0.20
C ILE A 25 7.37 -17.68 -0.98
N ALA A 26 6.85 -17.43 -2.19
CA ALA A 26 7.33 -18.10 -3.40
C ALA A 26 8.82 -17.80 -3.62
N ASP A 27 9.24 -16.54 -3.48
CA ASP A 27 10.66 -16.17 -3.58
C ASP A 27 11.53 -16.93 -2.57
N ALA A 28 11.11 -16.97 -1.30
CA ALA A 28 11.81 -17.69 -0.25
C ALA A 28 11.88 -19.22 -0.49
N LEU A 29 10.83 -19.83 -1.06
CA LEU A 29 10.77 -21.28 -1.32
C LEU A 29 11.58 -21.69 -2.54
N TYR A 30 11.46 -20.94 -3.65
CA TYR A 30 12.04 -21.33 -4.93
C TYR A 30 13.48 -20.84 -5.13
N ASN A 31 14.04 -20.05 -4.21
CA ASN A 31 15.38 -19.45 -4.34
C ASN A 31 15.59 -18.89 -5.75
N LEU A 32 14.62 -18.08 -6.19
CA LEU A 32 14.61 -17.52 -7.55
C LEU A 32 15.98 -16.94 -7.86
N LYS A 33 16.53 -17.31 -9.04
CA LYS A 33 17.89 -16.95 -9.43
C LYS A 33 18.10 -15.45 -9.24
N VAL A 34 19.01 -15.15 -8.34
CA VAL A 34 19.47 -13.81 -8.05
C VAL A 34 20.64 -13.53 -8.98
N ILE A 35 20.64 -12.37 -9.64
CA ILE A 35 21.81 -11.88 -10.38
C ILE A 35 22.65 -11.12 -9.35
N PRO A 36 23.82 -11.64 -8.93
CA PRO A 36 24.65 -10.94 -7.96
C PRO A 36 25.25 -9.70 -8.61
N ALA A 37 24.77 -8.54 -8.19
CA ALA A 37 25.31 -7.24 -8.55
C ALA A 37 25.41 -6.43 -7.27
N ASP A 38 26.57 -6.50 -6.60
CA ASP A 38 26.83 -5.73 -5.39
C ASP A 38 26.76 -4.23 -5.71
N ASN A 39 25.68 -3.60 -5.26
CA ASN A 39 25.44 -2.17 -5.45
C ASN A 39 25.00 -1.52 -4.13
N PRO A 40 25.96 -1.19 -3.24
CA PRO A 40 25.66 -0.59 -1.95
C PRO A 40 25.02 0.80 -2.07
N VAL A 41 25.17 1.49 -3.21
CA VAL A 41 24.50 2.76 -3.48
C VAL A 41 23.00 2.52 -3.69
N LEU A 42 22.65 1.55 -4.53
CA LEU A 42 21.25 1.18 -4.76
C LEU A 42 20.57 0.73 -3.47
N GLU A 43 21.26 -0.05 -2.64
CA GLU A 43 20.74 -0.50 -1.35
C GLU A 43 20.34 0.67 -0.44
N ARG A 44 21.23 1.63 -0.24
CA ARG A 44 20.98 2.80 0.62
C ARG A 44 19.81 3.64 0.09
N TRP A 45 19.77 3.87 -1.22
CA TRP A 45 18.66 4.57 -1.85
C TRP A 45 17.35 3.76 -1.76
N GLY A 46 17.40 2.45 -1.89
CA GLY A 46 16.26 1.56 -1.77
C GLY A 46 15.62 1.61 -0.38
N ILE A 47 16.43 1.66 0.67
CA ILE A 47 15.95 1.88 2.05
C ILE A 47 15.24 3.24 2.16
N ILE A 48 15.87 4.32 1.69
CA ILE A 48 15.30 5.67 1.75
C ILE A 48 13.98 5.74 1.00
N ILE A 49 13.94 5.23 -0.23
CA ILE A 49 12.74 5.21 -1.08
C ILE A 49 11.62 4.40 -0.41
N THR A 50 11.94 3.25 0.18
CA THR A 50 10.95 2.42 0.87
C THR A 50 10.38 3.13 2.09
N LEU A 51 11.24 3.69 2.95
CA LEU A 51 10.80 4.36 4.17
C LEU A 51 9.98 5.62 3.85
N PHE A 52 10.47 6.45 2.93
CA PHE A 52 9.74 7.64 2.48
C PHE A 52 8.44 7.27 1.78
N GLY A 53 8.46 6.18 1.01
CA GLY A 53 7.30 5.64 0.34
C GLY A 53 6.21 5.18 1.32
N ILE A 54 6.59 4.42 2.36
CA ILE A 54 5.69 3.98 3.43
C ILE A 54 5.13 5.19 4.17
N PHE A 55 5.97 6.16 4.55
CA PHE A 55 5.51 7.38 5.19
C PHE A 55 4.51 8.15 4.32
N GLY A 56 4.79 8.26 3.02
CA GLY A 56 3.88 8.85 2.03
C GLY A 56 2.54 8.11 1.97
N ALA A 57 2.56 6.78 1.87
CA ALA A 57 1.35 5.95 1.88
C ALA A 57 0.50 6.13 3.15
N LEU A 58 1.14 6.12 4.31
CA LEU A 58 0.42 6.15 5.59
C LEU A 58 -0.06 7.54 5.96
N LYS A 59 0.69 8.60 5.62
CA LYS A 59 0.39 9.97 6.05
C LYS A 59 -0.18 10.85 4.92
N VAL A 60 0.48 10.88 3.76
CA VAL A 60 0.11 11.77 2.64
C VAL A 60 -1.10 11.23 1.89
N PHE A 61 -1.14 9.91 1.67
CA PHE A 61 -2.24 9.22 1.00
C PHE A 61 -3.29 8.69 1.98
N HIS A 62 -3.26 9.13 3.25
CA HIS A 62 -4.36 8.87 4.16
C HIS A 62 -5.65 9.45 3.54
N PRO A 63 -6.74 8.66 3.42
CA PRO A 63 -7.95 9.07 2.73
C PRO A 63 -8.77 10.06 3.57
N THR A 64 -8.25 11.27 3.75
CA THR A 64 -8.92 12.39 4.43
C THR A 64 -9.53 13.32 3.39
N LEU A 65 -10.81 13.65 3.54
CA LEU A 65 -11.55 14.52 2.62
C LEU A 65 -11.58 15.96 3.14
N LYS A 66 -11.29 16.94 2.28
CA LYS A 66 -11.49 18.36 2.64
C LYS A 66 -13.00 18.66 2.72
N LYS A 67 -13.40 19.68 3.51
CA LYS A 67 -14.81 20.10 3.60
C LYS A 67 -15.45 20.35 2.22
N SER A 68 -14.72 20.99 1.30
CA SER A 68 -15.17 21.23 -0.08
C SER A 68 -15.37 19.95 -0.92
N GLU A 69 -14.92 18.80 -0.45
CA GLU A 69 -15.10 17.51 -1.10
C GLU A 69 -16.33 16.75 -0.57
N LYS A 70 -16.95 17.23 0.52
CA LYS A 70 -18.11 16.64 1.19
C LYS A 70 -19.43 17.25 0.71
N VAL A 71 -19.54 17.62 -0.57
CA VAL A 71 -20.71 18.28 -1.17
C VAL A 71 -21.95 17.38 -1.14
N ASN A 72 -21.77 16.10 -1.47
CA ASN A 72 -22.81 15.08 -1.30
C ASN A 72 -22.16 13.73 -0.96
N LYS A 73 -22.94 12.85 -0.34
CA LYS A 73 -22.45 11.56 0.18
C LYS A 73 -21.83 10.67 -0.91
N GLU A 74 -22.39 10.69 -2.11
CA GLU A 74 -21.92 9.90 -3.25
C GLU A 74 -20.54 10.37 -3.76
N THR A 75 -20.36 11.68 -3.93
CA THR A 75 -19.09 12.28 -4.36
C THR A 75 -18.03 12.12 -3.28
N ALA A 76 -18.39 12.28 -2.01
CA ALA A 76 -17.50 12.05 -0.88
C ALA A 76 -16.99 10.60 -0.88
N LEU A 77 -17.89 9.62 -1.02
CA LEU A 77 -17.53 8.20 -1.11
C LEU A 77 -16.64 7.89 -2.32
N LYS A 78 -16.93 8.46 -3.50
CA LYS A 78 -16.12 8.25 -4.72
C LYS A 78 -14.70 8.82 -4.56
N LYS A 79 -14.57 9.99 -3.96
CA LYS A 79 -13.25 10.60 -3.67
C LYS A 79 -12.48 9.82 -2.62
N TYR A 80 -13.15 9.36 -1.56
CA TYR A 80 -12.54 8.49 -0.57
C TYR A 80 -12.02 7.20 -1.21
N ALA A 81 -12.82 6.55 -2.06
CA ALA A 81 -12.44 5.34 -2.78
C ALA A 81 -11.18 5.56 -3.63
N SER A 82 -11.13 6.66 -4.38
CA SER A 82 -9.96 7.01 -5.19
C SER A 82 -8.68 7.16 -4.35
N LYS A 83 -8.76 7.91 -3.23
CA LYS A 83 -7.63 8.08 -2.30
C LYS A 83 -7.21 6.75 -1.67
N TYR A 84 -8.17 5.91 -1.30
CA TYR A 84 -7.92 4.58 -0.74
C TYR A 84 -7.18 3.66 -1.74
N TYR A 85 -7.65 3.61 -2.99
CA TYR A 85 -6.98 2.81 -4.03
C TYR A 85 -5.59 3.35 -4.36
N LEU A 86 -5.41 4.67 -4.38
CA LEU A 86 -4.10 5.29 -4.61
C LEU A 86 -3.11 4.90 -3.50
N ARG A 87 -3.55 4.90 -2.23
CA ARG A 87 -2.74 4.47 -1.08
C ARG A 87 -2.28 3.01 -1.21
N LEU A 88 -3.20 2.11 -1.55
CA LEU A 88 -2.87 0.68 -1.76
C LEU A 88 -1.94 0.47 -2.94
N PHE A 89 -2.21 1.15 -4.07
CA PHE A 89 -1.38 1.09 -5.27
C PHE A 89 0.05 1.54 -4.97
N PHE A 90 0.22 2.63 -4.22
CA PHE A 90 1.53 3.17 -3.88
C PHE A 90 2.35 2.20 -3.01
N LEU A 91 1.74 1.59 -1.99
CA LEU A 91 2.43 0.57 -1.18
C LEU A 91 2.77 -0.67 -2.00
N LEU A 92 1.87 -1.10 -2.89
CA LEU A 92 2.15 -2.23 -3.76
C LEU A 92 3.29 -1.94 -4.73
N ALA A 93 3.38 -0.72 -5.26
CA ALA A 93 4.49 -0.29 -6.10
C ALA A 93 5.83 -0.30 -5.34
N ILE A 94 5.85 0.15 -4.09
CA ILE A 94 7.05 0.09 -3.23
C ILE A 94 7.43 -1.37 -2.94
N TYR A 95 6.45 -2.22 -2.67
CA TYR A 95 6.69 -3.65 -2.47
C TYR A 95 7.30 -4.31 -3.71
N ILE A 96 6.73 -4.04 -4.89
CA ILE A 96 7.27 -4.53 -6.18
C ILE A 96 8.67 -4.00 -6.42
N PHE A 97 8.93 -2.72 -6.12
CA PHE A 97 10.27 -2.14 -6.22
C PHE A 97 11.30 -2.90 -5.36
N ASN A 98 10.94 -3.26 -4.13
CA ASN A 98 11.80 -4.06 -3.25
C ASN A 98 12.05 -5.46 -3.82
N LEU A 99 11.01 -6.13 -4.31
CA LEU A 99 11.14 -7.46 -4.92
C LEU A 99 12.01 -7.43 -6.18
N VAL A 100 11.82 -6.45 -7.06
CA VAL A 100 12.65 -6.28 -8.26
C VAL A 100 14.10 -5.99 -7.88
N SER A 101 14.32 -5.12 -6.89
CA SER A 101 15.68 -4.78 -6.43
C SER A 101 16.39 -5.99 -5.83
N LEU A 102 15.66 -6.86 -5.11
CA LEU A 102 16.17 -8.14 -4.64
C LEU A 102 16.66 -9.02 -5.79
N HIS A 103 15.86 -9.20 -6.85
CA HIS A 103 16.24 -10.07 -7.97
C HIS A 103 17.37 -9.50 -8.82
N VAL A 104 17.45 -8.17 -8.95
CA VAL A 104 18.47 -7.48 -9.75
C VAL A 104 19.82 -7.42 -9.04
N THR A 105 19.84 -7.29 -7.71
CA THR A 105 21.09 -7.09 -6.95
C THR A 105 21.51 -8.27 -6.09
N GLY A 106 20.55 -9.04 -5.59
CA GLY A 106 20.78 -10.09 -4.61
C GLY A 106 20.95 -9.67 -3.18
N ILE A 107 20.71 -8.40 -2.91
CA ILE A 107 20.88 -7.85 -1.57
C ILE A 107 19.69 -8.27 -0.71
N LYS A 108 19.94 -9.14 0.26
CA LYS A 108 18.93 -9.70 1.17
C LYS A 108 18.18 -8.63 1.98
N ASN A 109 18.73 -7.43 2.11
CA ASN A 109 18.06 -6.34 2.80
C ASN A 109 16.74 -5.93 2.14
N PHE A 110 16.61 -6.14 0.82
CA PHE A 110 15.34 -5.93 0.13
C PHE A 110 14.22 -6.89 0.55
N ILE A 111 14.55 -8.08 1.08
CA ILE A 111 13.57 -8.99 1.71
C ILE A 111 12.96 -8.32 2.93
N PHE A 112 13.79 -7.79 3.83
CA PHE A 112 13.33 -7.09 5.03
C PHE A 112 12.52 -5.84 4.69
N LEU A 113 12.94 -5.08 3.68
CA LEU A 113 12.16 -3.94 3.18
C LEU A 113 10.80 -4.38 2.62
N GLY A 114 10.74 -5.50 1.90
CA GLY A 114 9.49 -6.12 1.46
C GLY A 114 8.57 -6.48 2.62
N ILE A 115 9.10 -7.11 3.67
CA ILE A 115 8.37 -7.45 4.90
C ILE A 115 7.80 -6.20 5.58
N ILE A 116 8.62 -5.15 5.72
CA ILE A 116 8.18 -3.87 6.33
C ILE A 116 7.05 -3.24 5.49
N THR A 117 7.11 -3.31 4.16
CA THR A 117 6.02 -2.84 3.29
C THR A 117 4.74 -3.66 3.45
N ILE A 118 4.84 -4.98 3.69
CA ILE A 118 3.68 -5.82 4.03
C ILE A 118 3.04 -5.37 5.34
N PHE A 119 3.83 -5.08 6.38
CA PHE A 119 3.29 -4.51 7.61
C PHE A 119 2.63 -3.14 7.37
N ALA A 120 3.22 -2.29 6.52
CA ALA A 120 2.59 -1.04 6.11
C ALA A 120 1.24 -1.24 5.40
N LEU A 121 1.12 -2.29 4.57
CA LEU A 121 -0.15 -2.67 3.94
C LEU A 121 -1.20 -3.04 4.99
N LEU A 122 -0.85 -3.77 6.05
CA LEU A 122 -1.80 -4.11 7.13
C LEU A 122 -2.43 -2.89 7.79
N PHE A 123 -1.68 -1.79 7.94
CA PHE A 123 -2.22 -0.51 8.45
C PHE A 123 -3.20 0.19 7.48
N CYS A 124 -3.39 -0.34 6.27
CA CYS A 124 -4.34 0.12 5.28
C CYS A 124 -5.66 -0.68 5.28
N ALA A 125 -5.85 -1.56 6.27
CA ALA A 125 -7.09 -2.32 6.40
C ALA A 125 -8.32 -1.39 6.43
N PRO A 126 -9.37 -1.68 5.64
CA PRO A 126 -10.54 -0.82 5.58
C PRO A 126 -11.34 -0.93 6.90
N ASN A 127 -11.61 0.21 7.53
CA ASN A 127 -12.45 0.33 8.73
C ASN A 127 -13.77 1.04 8.38
N LYS A 128 -14.92 0.43 8.72
CA LYS A 128 -16.25 0.99 8.48
C LYS A 128 -16.44 2.35 9.15
N GLU A 129 -16.06 2.46 10.41
CA GLU A 129 -16.24 3.66 11.22
C GLU A 129 -15.46 4.85 10.63
N ASN A 130 -14.24 4.59 10.15
CA ASN A 130 -13.41 5.61 9.53
C ASN A 130 -14.02 6.12 8.20
N ILE A 131 -14.59 5.22 7.39
CA ILE A 131 -15.26 5.59 6.13
C ILE A 131 -16.51 6.41 6.43
N GLU A 132 -17.31 6.00 7.41
CA GLU A 132 -18.53 6.71 7.78
C GLU A 132 -18.21 8.11 8.31
N ASN A 133 -17.24 8.25 9.22
CA ASN A 133 -16.83 9.55 9.77
C ASN A 133 -16.27 10.50 8.69
N GLU A 134 -15.45 9.99 7.76
CA GLU A 134 -14.89 10.82 6.69
C GLU A 134 -15.91 11.22 5.63
N THR A 135 -16.94 10.41 5.40
CA THR A 135 -17.97 10.63 4.36
C THR A 135 -19.30 11.20 4.89
N GLN A 136 -19.40 11.46 6.19
CA GLN A 136 -20.49 12.25 6.76
C GLN A 136 -20.50 13.65 6.13
N VAL A 137 -21.64 13.99 5.53
CA VAL A 137 -21.93 15.34 5.03
C VAL A 137 -22.41 16.13 6.23
N ASN A 138 -21.64 17.14 6.67
CA ASN A 138 -22.14 18.08 7.67
C ASN A 138 -23.26 18.88 7.03
N PRO A 139 -24.45 18.99 7.66
CA PRO A 139 -25.39 20.04 7.31
C PRO A 139 -24.75 21.36 7.72
N ASP A 140 -24.50 22.24 6.76
CA ASP A 140 -24.30 23.67 7.04
C ASP A 140 -25.63 24.26 7.55
#